data_AF-A0A701UFL5-F1
#
_entry.id   AF-A0A701UFL5-F1
#
_cell.length_a   1.000
_cell.length_b   1.000
_cell.length_c   1.000
_cell.angle_alpha   90.00
_cell.angle_beta   90.00
_cell.angle_gamma   90.00
#
_symmetry.space_group_name_H-M   'P 1'
#
loop_
_entity.id
_entity.type
_entity.pdbx_description
1 polymer ?
#
loop_
_entity_poly.entity_id
_entity_poly.type
_entity_poly.pdbx_seq_one_letter_code
_entity_poly.pdbx_strand_id
1 'polypeptide(L)'
;MARKTLRARRFFSLIFPFFFITSVYAEQTSVSAKTVTVEAKNETFAPQHPDQYQSWKATSEQSAREDALAEDPRLVILWAGYPFSRDYNKPRGHAYAVTDVRETLRTGAPKTAEDGPLPMACWSCKSPDVARLIQQEGEDGYFHGKWARGGPEIVNDLGCADCHNTASDDFAQGKPALTLSRPYAERAMEAIGKPFDKAGRFDQQSMVCGQCHVEYYFEGKNKAVKFPWDEGMKVENMEKYYDAIAFSDWTNALSKTPMLKAQHPEYETWSAGIHGKNNVTCIDCHMPKVQNAEGKLYTDHKIGNPFDNFAQTCANCHTQDKATLQNVVAERKQAIRDLKIKVEDQLVHAHFEAKVAWDAGATDAEMKPILNDIRHAQWRWDLAIASHGIHMHAPEEGLRMLGSAMDKAADARTKLARLLATKGITHEIPLPDISTKEKAQKAIGLNMQQINAEKQDFLKTVVPQWEDQARKNGLLSQ
;
A
#
# COMPACT_ATOMS: atom_id res chain seq x y z
N MET A 1 61.38 65.89 -14.93
CA MET A 1 61.60 66.56 -16.23
C MET A 1 60.71 65.92 -17.28
N ALA A 2 59.99 66.72 -18.05
CA ALA A 2 58.96 66.31 -18.99
C ALA A 2 59.50 66.03 -20.40
N ARG A 3 58.93 65.03 -21.11
CA ARG A 3 58.22 65.17 -22.41
C ARG A 3 58.17 63.84 -23.21
N LYS A 4 56.93 63.50 -23.66
CA LYS A 4 56.47 63.13 -25.03
C LYS A 4 57.28 62.05 -25.80
N THR A 5 56.74 61.08 -26.56
CA THR A 5 55.41 60.80 -27.15
C THR A 5 55.50 59.48 -27.97
N LEU A 6 54.32 59.00 -28.41
CA LEU A 6 53.99 58.32 -29.69
C LEU A 6 53.78 56.78 -29.70
N ARG A 7 52.52 56.42 -29.98
CA ARG A 7 52.04 55.14 -30.52
C ARG A 7 52.45 54.99 -31.99
N ALA A 8 52.76 53.78 -32.44
CA ALA A 8 52.34 53.25 -33.75
C ALA A 8 52.50 51.72 -33.83
N ARG A 9 51.46 51.07 -34.36
CA ARG A 9 51.35 49.64 -34.65
C ARG A 9 52.35 49.21 -35.72
N ARG A 10 52.90 47.99 -35.62
CA ARG A 10 53.52 47.26 -36.73
C ARG A 10 52.79 45.94 -36.95
N PHE A 11 52.27 45.78 -38.17
CA PHE A 11 51.82 44.53 -38.76
C PHE A 11 53.04 43.64 -39.01
N PHE A 12 52.93 42.34 -38.71
CA PHE A 12 53.76 41.31 -39.33
C PHE A 12 52.84 40.17 -39.80
N SER A 13 52.94 39.90 -41.10
CA SER A 13 52.26 38.86 -41.83
C SER A 13 52.88 37.51 -41.51
N LEU A 14 52.07 36.47 -41.29
CA LEU A 14 52.51 35.07 -41.25
C LEU A 14 51.49 34.20 -41.99
N ILE A 15 51.99 33.61 -43.06
CA ILE A 15 51.33 32.72 -44.02
C ILE A 15 51.05 31.39 -43.32
N PHE A 16 49.81 30.92 -43.36
CA PHE A 16 49.41 29.56 -42.91
C PHE A 16 49.12 28.67 -44.13
N PRO A 17 49.66 27.44 -44.20
CA PRO A 17 49.36 26.51 -45.28
C PRO A 17 48.01 25.82 -45.04
N PHE A 18 47.18 25.79 -46.08
CA PHE A 18 45.91 25.07 -46.13
C PHE A 18 46.17 23.54 -46.12
N PHE A 19 45.78 22.87 -45.04
CA PHE A 19 45.58 21.42 -45.03
C PHE A 19 44.11 21.13 -45.33
N PHE A 20 43.85 20.48 -46.47
CA PHE A 20 42.56 19.88 -46.79
C PHE A 20 42.33 18.66 -45.89
N ILE A 21 41.39 18.77 -44.95
CA ILE A 21 40.84 17.62 -44.22
C ILE A 21 39.53 17.25 -44.93
N THR A 22 39.52 16.11 -45.61
CA THR A 22 38.30 15.50 -46.14
C THR A 22 37.49 14.93 -44.98
N SER A 23 36.34 15.53 -44.68
CA SER A 23 35.38 15.01 -43.71
C SER A 23 34.77 13.71 -44.22
N VAL A 24 35.18 12.58 -43.64
CA VAL A 24 34.47 11.31 -43.76
C VAL A 24 33.21 11.42 -42.89
N TYR A 25 32.07 11.68 -43.52
CA TYR A 25 30.77 11.48 -42.88
C TYR A 25 30.56 9.97 -42.70
N ALA A 26 30.86 9.47 -41.50
CA ALA A 26 30.32 8.19 -41.06
C ALA A 26 28.84 8.43 -40.74
N GLU A 27 27.94 7.97 -41.61
CA GLU A 27 26.54 7.74 -41.24
C GLU A 27 26.53 6.72 -40.11
N GLN A 28 26.42 7.22 -38.88
CA GLN A 28 26.07 6.41 -37.74
C GLN A 28 24.60 6.01 -37.92
N THR A 29 24.39 4.83 -38.47
CA THR A 29 23.10 4.16 -38.38
C THR A 29 22.79 4.00 -36.90
N SER A 30 21.86 4.82 -36.40
CA SER A 30 21.30 4.63 -35.07
C SER A 30 20.59 3.29 -35.07
N VAL A 31 21.25 2.26 -34.56
CA VAL A 31 20.57 1.05 -34.13
C VAL A 31 19.53 1.51 -33.12
N SER A 32 18.25 1.48 -33.50
CA SER A 32 17.15 1.64 -32.56
C SER A 32 17.41 0.66 -31.43
N ALA A 33 17.84 1.13 -30.27
CA ALA A 33 17.81 0.32 -29.07
C ALA A 33 16.37 -0.16 -28.95
N LYS A 34 16.14 -1.48 -29.06
CA LYS A 34 14.83 -2.04 -28.73
C LYS A 34 14.58 -1.60 -27.29
N THR A 35 13.64 -0.69 -27.08
CA THR A 35 13.19 -0.33 -25.74
C THR A 35 12.71 -1.63 -25.12
N VAL A 36 13.45 -2.15 -24.13
CA VAL A 36 13.06 -3.39 -23.48
C VAL A 36 11.84 -3.05 -22.62
N THR A 37 10.66 -3.45 -23.11
CA THR A 37 9.40 -3.23 -22.43
C THR A 37 9.27 -4.18 -21.26
N VAL A 38 8.75 -3.69 -20.14
CA VAL A 38 8.34 -4.53 -19.01
C VAL A 38 7.40 -5.63 -19.52
N GLU A 39 7.76 -6.90 -19.28
CA GLU A 39 6.91 -8.05 -19.62
C GLU A 39 5.99 -8.39 -18.44
N ALA A 40 4.71 -8.05 -18.58
CA ALA A 40 3.68 -8.23 -17.55
C ALA A 40 3.02 -9.63 -17.58
N LYS A 41 3.13 -10.39 -18.68
CA LYS A 41 2.55 -11.73 -18.81
C LYS A 41 3.43 -12.76 -18.13
N ASN A 42 3.11 -13.10 -16.89
CA ASN A 42 3.92 -13.94 -16.02
C ASN A 42 4.28 -15.31 -16.65
N GLU A 43 3.37 -15.90 -17.41
CA GLU A 43 3.53 -17.19 -18.10
C GLU A 43 4.70 -17.20 -19.11
N THR A 44 5.14 -16.03 -19.57
CA THR A 44 6.33 -15.88 -20.43
C THR A 44 7.58 -16.46 -19.76
N PHE A 45 7.65 -16.42 -18.43
CA PHE A 45 8.80 -16.87 -17.64
C PHE A 45 8.68 -18.33 -17.16
N ALA A 46 7.54 -18.98 -17.39
CA ALA A 46 7.28 -20.33 -16.89
C ALA A 46 8.28 -21.38 -17.43
N PRO A 47 8.66 -21.38 -18.72
CA PRO A 47 9.63 -22.35 -19.24
C PRO A 47 11.05 -22.18 -18.69
N GLN A 48 11.49 -20.94 -18.41
CA GLN A 48 12.85 -20.63 -17.97
C GLN A 48 13.02 -20.72 -16.45
N HIS A 49 11.94 -20.48 -15.70
CA HIS A 49 11.94 -20.46 -14.24
C HIS A 49 10.80 -21.32 -13.66
N PRO A 50 10.74 -22.63 -13.96
CA PRO A 50 9.60 -23.47 -13.62
C PRO A 50 9.35 -23.58 -12.11
N ASP A 51 10.39 -23.74 -11.29
CA ASP A 51 10.23 -23.87 -9.83
C ASP A 51 9.62 -22.60 -9.20
N GLN A 52 10.13 -21.43 -9.60
CA GLN A 52 9.64 -20.13 -9.16
C GLN A 52 8.22 -19.88 -9.66
N TYR A 53 7.95 -20.14 -10.95
CA TYR A 53 6.64 -19.90 -11.54
C TYR A 53 5.55 -20.79 -10.92
N GLN A 54 5.83 -22.09 -10.73
CA GLN A 54 4.84 -23.00 -10.15
C GLN A 54 4.53 -22.66 -8.69
N SER A 55 5.56 -22.34 -7.89
CA SER A 55 5.34 -21.91 -6.50
C SER A 55 4.63 -20.56 -6.41
N TRP A 56 4.95 -19.58 -7.26
CA TRP A 56 4.22 -18.32 -7.38
C TRP A 56 2.73 -18.53 -7.69
N LYS A 57 2.44 -19.37 -8.69
CA LYS A 57 1.06 -19.69 -9.11
C LYS A 57 0.27 -20.39 -8.00
N ALA A 58 0.96 -21.16 -7.15
CA ALA A 58 0.36 -21.87 -6.02
C ALA A 58 -0.19 -20.93 -4.93
N THR A 59 0.05 -19.61 -4.98
CA THR A 59 -0.67 -18.65 -4.13
C THR A 59 -2.19 -18.67 -4.37
N SER A 60 -2.65 -19.17 -5.51
CA SER A 60 -4.07 -19.45 -5.79
C SER A 60 -4.70 -20.49 -4.85
N GLU A 61 -3.91 -21.33 -4.19
CA GLU A 61 -4.44 -22.25 -3.15
C GLU A 61 -4.91 -21.49 -1.90
N GLN A 62 -4.35 -20.31 -1.64
CA GLN A 62 -4.68 -19.47 -0.50
C GLN A 62 -5.90 -18.60 -0.84
N SER A 63 -7.04 -19.25 -1.06
CA SER A 63 -8.21 -18.64 -1.71
C SER A 63 -9.28 -18.08 -0.77
N ALA A 64 -9.22 -18.43 0.52
CA ALA A 64 -10.17 -17.99 1.53
C ALA A 64 -10.19 -16.46 1.63
N ARG A 65 -11.39 -15.86 1.49
CA ARG A 65 -11.60 -14.41 1.62
C ARG A 65 -12.48 -14.14 2.83
N GLU A 66 -11.83 -13.83 3.96
CA GLU A 66 -12.51 -13.60 5.23
C GLU A 66 -13.01 -12.16 5.36
N ASP A 67 -14.30 -11.99 5.63
CA ASP A 67 -14.95 -10.68 5.81
C ASP A 67 -14.65 -10.11 7.19
N ALA A 68 -13.73 -9.14 7.24
CA ALA A 68 -13.30 -8.52 8.49
C ALA A 68 -14.38 -7.62 9.10
N LEU A 69 -15.29 -7.07 8.28
CA LEU A 69 -16.43 -6.30 8.80
C LEU A 69 -17.49 -7.20 9.45
N ALA A 70 -17.63 -8.44 8.98
CA ALA A 70 -18.50 -9.44 9.61
C ALA A 70 -17.92 -9.94 10.94
N GLU A 71 -16.60 -10.14 11.00
CA GLU A 71 -15.91 -10.49 12.25
C GLU A 71 -15.94 -9.34 13.27
N ASP A 72 -15.80 -8.10 12.80
CA ASP A 72 -15.79 -6.91 13.65
C ASP A 72 -16.63 -5.75 13.06
N PRO A 73 -17.93 -5.69 13.40
CA PRO A 73 -18.83 -4.65 12.92
C PRO A 73 -18.48 -3.22 13.37
N ARG A 74 -17.62 -3.04 14.37
CA ARG A 74 -17.19 -1.70 14.85
C ARG A 74 -16.48 -0.93 13.74
N LEU A 75 -15.72 -1.64 12.90
CA LEU A 75 -15.01 -1.08 11.76
C LEU A 75 -15.92 -0.28 10.82
N VAL A 76 -17.19 -0.71 10.67
CA VAL A 76 -18.17 0.00 9.84
C VAL A 76 -18.45 1.41 10.39
N ILE A 77 -18.51 1.56 11.72
CA ILE A 77 -18.75 2.83 12.41
C ILE A 77 -17.51 3.73 12.33
N LEU A 78 -16.33 3.17 12.61
CA LEU A 78 -15.07 3.90 12.59
C LEU A 78 -14.76 4.45 11.19
N TRP A 79 -15.11 3.69 10.16
CA TRP A 79 -14.94 4.09 8.75
C TRP A 79 -16.21 4.67 8.12
N ALA A 80 -17.19 5.11 8.90
CA ALA A 80 -18.43 5.67 8.38
C ALA A 80 -18.15 6.86 7.45
N GLY A 81 -18.69 6.80 6.22
CA GLY A 81 -18.44 7.78 5.16
C GLY A 81 -17.27 7.41 4.23
N TYR A 82 -16.53 6.33 4.50
CA TYR A 82 -15.40 5.88 3.69
C TYR A 82 -15.67 4.51 3.03
N PRO A 83 -15.07 4.19 1.87
CA PRO A 83 -15.34 2.93 1.17
C PRO A 83 -15.09 1.67 2.02
N PHE A 84 -14.17 1.73 2.99
CA PHE A 84 -13.89 0.61 3.90
C PHE A 84 -15.07 0.22 4.79
N SER A 85 -16.06 1.09 5.03
CA SER A 85 -17.29 0.69 5.75
C SER A 85 -18.26 -0.14 4.89
N ARG A 86 -18.07 -0.13 3.56
CA ARG A 86 -18.86 -0.94 2.63
C ARG A 86 -18.31 -2.36 2.55
N ASP A 87 -17.00 -2.49 2.42
CA ASP A 87 -16.32 -3.77 2.21
C ASP A 87 -14.84 -3.72 2.59
N TYR A 88 -14.44 -4.65 3.45
CA TYR A 88 -13.08 -4.88 3.89
C TYR A 88 -12.90 -6.34 4.27
N ASN A 89 -12.02 -7.03 3.56
CA ASN A 89 -11.70 -8.44 3.75
C ASN A 89 -10.23 -8.56 4.15
N LYS A 90 -9.88 -9.62 4.89
CA LYS A 90 -8.48 -9.97 5.14
C LYS A 90 -7.78 -10.34 3.81
N PRO A 91 -6.45 -10.15 3.72
CA PRO A 91 -5.71 -10.51 2.52
C PRO A 91 -5.73 -12.02 2.29
N ARG A 92 -5.54 -12.40 1.03
CA ARG A 92 -5.35 -13.78 0.58
C ARG A 92 -4.21 -13.84 -0.45
N GLY A 93 -4.01 -14.98 -1.12
CA GLY A 93 -2.86 -15.17 -2.01
C GLY A 93 -2.74 -14.13 -3.12
N HIS A 94 -1.50 -13.82 -3.54
CA HIS A 94 -1.19 -12.80 -4.56
C HIS A 94 -1.91 -13.02 -5.91
N ALA A 95 -2.18 -14.27 -6.28
CA ALA A 95 -3.00 -14.62 -7.45
C ALA A 95 -4.40 -13.99 -7.46
N TYR A 96 -4.88 -13.47 -6.33
CA TYR A 96 -6.20 -12.83 -6.24
C TYR A 96 -6.15 -11.31 -6.21
N ALA A 97 -4.98 -10.68 -6.29
CA ALA A 97 -4.85 -9.23 -6.14
C ALA A 97 -5.70 -8.45 -7.15
N VAL A 98 -5.65 -8.81 -8.44
CA VAL A 98 -6.45 -8.20 -9.51
C VAL A 98 -7.94 -8.49 -9.32
N THR A 99 -8.28 -9.75 -9.02
CA THR A 99 -9.66 -10.17 -8.77
C THR A 99 -10.29 -9.40 -7.60
N ASP A 100 -9.59 -9.29 -6.46
CA ASP A 100 -10.13 -8.66 -5.25
C ASP A 100 -10.31 -7.15 -5.40
N VAL A 101 -9.42 -6.46 -6.12
CA VAL A 101 -9.63 -5.03 -6.41
C VAL A 101 -10.79 -4.81 -7.40
N ARG A 102 -11.01 -5.75 -8.32
CA ARG A 102 -12.18 -5.74 -9.21
C ARG A 102 -13.47 -6.03 -8.47
N GLU A 103 -13.46 -6.97 -7.51
CA GLU A 103 -14.66 -7.46 -6.82
C GLU A 103 -15.07 -6.65 -5.59
N THR A 104 -14.15 -5.94 -4.95
CA THR A 104 -14.48 -5.19 -3.73
C THR A 104 -15.55 -4.11 -3.99
N LEU A 105 -16.46 -3.92 -3.02
CA LEU A 105 -17.45 -2.84 -3.10
C LEU A 105 -16.80 -1.45 -3.04
N ARG A 106 -15.53 -1.35 -2.64
CA ARG A 106 -14.79 -0.09 -2.56
C ARG A 106 -14.61 0.57 -3.93
N THR A 107 -14.36 -0.21 -4.98
CA THR A 107 -14.19 0.29 -6.35
C THR A 107 -15.51 0.61 -7.05
N GLY A 108 -16.65 0.27 -6.45
CA GLY A 108 -17.98 0.56 -7.00
C GLY A 108 -18.27 -0.20 -8.30
N ALA A 109 -19.14 0.38 -9.12
CA ALA A 109 -19.67 -0.22 -10.35
C ALA A 109 -19.62 0.78 -11.53
N PRO A 110 -18.42 1.25 -11.93
CA PRO A 110 -18.29 2.28 -12.95
C PRO A 110 -18.86 1.83 -14.30
N LYS A 111 -19.55 2.74 -15.00
CA LYS A 111 -20.15 2.47 -16.32
C LYS A 111 -19.29 2.94 -17.49
N THR A 112 -18.37 3.88 -17.27
CA THR A 112 -17.40 4.36 -18.27
C THR A 112 -15.99 4.46 -17.66
N ALA A 113 -14.98 4.73 -18.49
CA ALA A 113 -13.59 4.89 -18.04
C ALA A 113 -13.37 6.10 -17.11
N GLU A 114 -14.29 7.07 -17.13
CA GLU A 114 -14.29 8.31 -16.34
C GLU A 114 -15.17 8.24 -15.09
N ASP A 115 -15.87 7.11 -14.88
CA ASP A 115 -16.78 6.88 -13.77
C ASP A 115 -16.10 6.17 -12.59
N GLY A 116 -16.81 6.08 -11.47
CA GLY A 116 -16.41 5.33 -10.28
C GLY A 116 -15.79 6.20 -9.19
N PRO A 117 -15.80 5.68 -7.94
CA PRO A 117 -15.36 6.43 -6.77
C PRO A 117 -13.83 6.59 -6.70
N LEU A 118 -13.06 5.65 -7.25
CA LEU A 118 -11.62 5.52 -6.98
C LEU A 118 -10.73 5.88 -8.18
N PRO A 119 -9.49 6.38 -7.94
CA PRO A 119 -8.54 6.75 -8.98
C PRO A 119 -7.73 5.57 -9.54
N MET A 120 -6.95 5.82 -10.61
CA MET A 120 -5.98 4.86 -11.15
C MET A 120 -5.03 4.26 -10.11
N ALA A 121 -4.66 5.05 -9.09
CA ALA A 121 -3.75 4.63 -8.02
C ALA A 121 -4.20 3.37 -7.26
N CYS A 122 -5.48 2.99 -7.29
CA CYS A 122 -5.93 1.74 -6.65
C CYS A 122 -5.40 0.46 -7.32
N TRP A 123 -4.87 0.56 -8.53
CA TRP A 123 -4.20 -0.54 -9.22
C TRP A 123 -2.74 -0.75 -8.82
N SER A 124 -2.08 0.27 -8.23
CA SER A 124 -0.62 0.38 -8.23
C SER A 124 0.13 -0.76 -7.54
N CYS A 125 -0.53 -1.41 -6.59
CA CYS A 125 0.00 -2.52 -5.81
C CYS A 125 -0.72 -3.84 -6.11
N LYS A 126 -1.13 -4.08 -7.37
CA LYS A 126 -1.97 -5.24 -7.74
C LYS A 126 -1.51 -6.04 -8.95
N SER A 127 -0.65 -5.49 -9.81
CA SER A 127 -0.31 -6.11 -11.10
C SER A 127 0.99 -5.56 -11.69
N PRO A 128 1.75 -6.37 -12.46
CA PRO A 128 2.91 -5.92 -13.23
C PRO A 128 2.54 -5.03 -14.42
N ASP A 129 1.28 -5.00 -14.86
CA ASP A 129 0.80 -4.04 -15.86
C ASP A 129 0.96 -2.59 -15.40
N VAL A 130 1.02 -2.35 -14.09
CA VAL A 130 1.34 -1.03 -13.54
C VAL A 130 2.73 -0.58 -13.96
N ALA A 131 3.75 -1.44 -13.83
CA ALA A 131 5.11 -1.11 -14.26
C ALA A 131 5.18 -0.90 -15.77
N ARG A 132 4.45 -1.72 -16.54
CA ARG A 132 4.29 -1.54 -17.99
C ARG A 132 3.72 -0.16 -18.33
N LEU A 133 2.60 0.23 -17.72
CA LEU A 133 1.96 1.52 -17.99
C LEU A 133 2.80 2.70 -17.51
N ILE A 134 3.47 2.61 -16.36
CA ILE A 134 4.39 3.66 -15.89
C ILE A 134 5.56 3.83 -16.87
N GLN A 135 6.11 2.74 -17.42
CA GLN A 135 7.16 2.81 -18.44
C GLN A 135 6.67 3.45 -19.75
N GLN A 136 5.42 3.18 -20.14
CA GLN A 136 4.83 3.65 -21.41
C GLN A 136 4.32 5.09 -21.34
N GLU A 137 3.62 5.45 -20.26
CA GLU A 137 2.91 6.72 -20.11
C GLU A 137 3.66 7.73 -19.22
N GLY A 138 4.70 7.27 -18.50
CA GLY A 138 5.25 8.00 -17.36
C GLY A 138 4.35 7.90 -16.12
N GLU A 139 4.90 8.22 -14.95
CA GLU A 139 4.18 8.10 -13.67
C GLU A 139 2.94 9.02 -13.61
N ASP A 140 3.06 10.26 -14.10
CA ASP A 140 1.94 11.21 -14.18
C ASP A 140 0.83 10.73 -15.12
N GLY A 141 1.21 10.16 -16.27
CA GLY A 141 0.26 9.58 -17.24
C GLY A 141 -0.50 8.42 -16.63
N TYR A 142 0.20 7.50 -15.95
CA TYR A 142 -0.40 6.37 -15.24
C TYR A 142 -1.40 6.82 -14.16
N PHE A 143 -1.05 7.78 -13.29
CA PHE A 143 -1.92 8.22 -12.21
C PHE A 143 -3.14 9.03 -12.67
N HIS A 144 -3.11 9.57 -13.89
CA HIS A 144 -4.24 10.33 -14.41
C HIS A 144 -5.50 9.48 -14.59
N GLY A 145 -6.65 10.00 -14.16
CA GLY A 145 -7.97 9.41 -14.39
C GLY A 145 -8.48 8.47 -13.30
N LYS A 146 -9.57 7.76 -13.61
CA LYS A 146 -10.26 6.86 -12.69
C LYS A 146 -9.74 5.44 -12.77
N TRP A 147 -9.99 4.66 -11.72
CA TRP A 147 -9.72 3.22 -11.66
C TRP A 147 -10.28 2.47 -12.86
N ALA A 148 -11.48 2.85 -13.34
CA ALA A 148 -12.12 2.25 -14.49
C ALA A 148 -11.31 2.34 -15.79
N ARG A 149 -10.49 3.40 -15.98
CA ARG A 149 -9.60 3.56 -17.15
C ARG A 149 -8.61 2.41 -17.27
N GLY A 150 -8.06 1.95 -16.15
CA GLY A 150 -7.07 0.87 -16.12
C GLY A 150 -7.67 -0.52 -16.26
N GLY A 151 -9.00 -0.66 -16.22
CA GLY A 151 -9.70 -1.94 -16.29
C GLY A 151 -9.27 -2.88 -17.41
N PRO A 152 -9.28 -2.44 -18.69
CA PRO A 152 -8.83 -3.26 -19.82
C PRO A 152 -7.30 -3.33 -19.99
N GLU A 153 -6.53 -2.59 -19.19
CA GLU A 153 -5.06 -2.51 -19.31
C GLU A 153 -4.32 -3.28 -18.20
N ILE A 154 -4.95 -3.42 -17.03
CA ILE A 154 -4.35 -3.99 -15.82
C ILE A 154 -5.05 -5.31 -15.51
N VAL A 155 -4.46 -6.38 -16.03
CA VAL A 155 -5.15 -7.66 -16.24
C VAL A 155 -4.33 -8.87 -15.80
N ASN A 156 -3.01 -8.74 -15.70
CA ASN A 156 -2.13 -9.81 -15.24
C ASN A 156 -2.02 -9.79 -13.72
N ASP A 157 -2.01 -10.96 -13.09
CA ASP A 157 -1.82 -11.10 -11.64
C ASP A 157 -0.46 -10.54 -11.20
N LEU A 158 -0.38 -10.04 -9.97
CA LEU A 158 0.86 -9.60 -9.32
C LEU A 158 1.95 -10.66 -9.50
N GLY A 159 3.11 -10.27 -10.04
CA GLY A 159 4.09 -11.26 -10.49
C GLY A 159 5.47 -10.74 -10.82
N CYS A 160 6.13 -11.37 -11.80
CA CYS A 160 7.59 -11.36 -11.93
C CYS A 160 8.16 -9.94 -12.04
N ALA A 161 7.60 -9.12 -12.93
CA ALA A 161 8.09 -7.78 -13.21
C ALA A 161 7.81 -6.74 -12.09
N ASP A 162 7.03 -7.11 -11.06
CA ASP A 162 6.86 -6.25 -9.89
C ASP A 162 8.13 -6.22 -9.02
N CYS A 163 8.88 -7.31 -8.98
CA CYS A 163 10.02 -7.51 -8.08
C CYS A 163 11.36 -7.70 -8.79
N HIS A 164 11.34 -8.10 -10.07
CA HIS A 164 12.53 -8.47 -10.83
C HIS A 164 12.73 -7.55 -12.04
N ASN A 165 13.97 -7.16 -12.30
CA ASN A 165 14.37 -6.61 -13.58
C ASN A 165 14.45 -7.76 -14.60
N THR A 166 13.29 -8.15 -15.15
CA THR A 166 13.15 -9.27 -16.07
C THR A 166 13.83 -9.04 -17.42
N ALA A 167 14.18 -7.79 -17.73
CA ALA A 167 14.96 -7.40 -18.91
C ALA A 167 16.46 -7.71 -18.78
N SER A 168 16.95 -8.04 -17.58
CA SER A 168 18.37 -8.28 -17.33
C SER A 168 18.81 -9.69 -17.75
N ASP A 169 20.00 -9.79 -18.35
CA ASP A 169 20.65 -11.08 -18.63
C ASP A 169 20.86 -11.90 -17.35
N ASP A 170 21.06 -11.24 -16.21
CA ASP A 170 21.18 -11.91 -14.91
C ASP A 170 19.90 -12.67 -14.55
N PHE A 171 18.72 -12.11 -14.86
CA PHE A 171 17.44 -12.77 -14.63
C PHE A 171 17.30 -14.02 -15.50
N ALA A 172 17.60 -13.92 -16.79
CA ALA A 172 17.58 -15.06 -17.71
C ALA A 172 18.55 -16.19 -17.30
N GLN A 173 19.66 -15.85 -16.62
CA GLN A 173 20.63 -16.80 -16.06
C GLN A 173 20.20 -17.37 -14.69
N GLY A 174 19.01 -17.01 -14.19
CA GLY A 174 18.46 -17.50 -12.92
C GLY A 174 18.93 -16.75 -11.68
N LYS A 175 19.62 -15.61 -11.82
CA LYS A 175 19.86 -14.69 -10.70
C LYS A 175 18.60 -13.85 -10.47
N PRO A 176 18.35 -13.31 -9.26
CA PRO A 176 17.11 -12.62 -8.98
C PRO A 176 17.00 -11.26 -9.68
N ALA A 177 18.09 -10.49 -9.85
CA ALA A 177 18.03 -9.13 -10.39
C ALA A 177 16.89 -8.28 -9.76
N LEU A 178 16.83 -8.25 -8.42
CA LEU A 178 15.78 -7.51 -7.70
C LEU A 178 15.78 -6.03 -8.09
N THR A 179 14.59 -5.44 -8.20
CA THR A 179 14.42 -4.03 -8.54
C THR A 179 13.19 -3.46 -7.84
N LEU A 180 13.17 -2.15 -7.65
CA LEU A 180 11.92 -1.43 -7.41
C LEU A 180 11.33 -1.04 -8.77
N SER A 181 10.17 -1.58 -9.10
CA SER A 181 9.42 -1.27 -10.32
C SER A 181 8.49 -0.06 -10.14
N ARG A 182 8.43 0.47 -8.92
CA ARG A 182 7.53 1.56 -8.51
C ARG A 182 8.34 2.81 -8.11
N PRO A 183 8.34 3.89 -8.92
CA PRO A 183 9.11 5.09 -8.62
C PRO A 183 8.74 5.75 -7.27
N TYR A 184 7.46 5.74 -6.88
CA TYR A 184 7.03 6.23 -5.57
C TYR A 184 7.62 5.43 -4.39
N ALA A 185 7.89 4.14 -4.56
CA ALA A 185 8.54 3.33 -3.53
C ALA A 185 10.04 3.61 -3.46
N GLU A 186 10.71 3.81 -4.60
CA GLU A 186 12.11 4.23 -4.65
C GLU A 186 12.32 5.55 -3.91
N ARG A 187 11.49 6.58 -4.21
CA ARG A 187 11.51 7.86 -3.49
C ARG A 187 11.28 7.71 -2.00
N ALA A 188 10.39 6.80 -1.59
CA ALA A 188 10.13 6.57 -0.17
C ALA A 188 11.32 5.91 0.54
N MET A 189 11.99 4.96 -0.11
CA MET A 189 13.23 4.35 0.42
C MET A 189 14.37 5.38 0.51
N GLU A 190 14.46 6.30 -0.43
CA GLU A 190 15.38 7.45 -0.36
C GLU A 190 15.07 8.38 0.81
N ALA A 191 13.78 8.69 1.05
CA ALA A 191 13.34 9.59 2.12
C ALA A 191 13.74 9.08 3.52
N ILE A 192 13.81 7.77 3.72
CA ILE A 192 14.29 7.14 4.98
C ILE A 192 15.80 6.88 4.98
N GLY A 193 16.54 7.39 3.99
CA GLY A 193 17.99 7.27 3.89
C GLY A 193 18.48 5.88 3.49
N LYS A 194 17.64 5.07 2.83
CA LYS A 194 17.95 3.70 2.40
C LYS A 194 17.73 3.51 0.89
N PRO A 195 18.45 4.25 0.02
CA PRO A 195 18.31 4.10 -1.43
C PRO A 195 18.63 2.67 -1.88
N PHE A 196 17.78 2.11 -2.76
CA PHE A 196 17.78 0.69 -3.12
C PHE A 196 19.07 0.23 -3.80
N ASP A 197 19.64 1.08 -4.67
CA ASP A 197 20.86 0.81 -5.43
C ASP A 197 22.13 0.70 -4.55
N LYS A 198 22.10 1.30 -3.35
CA LYS A 198 23.19 1.21 -2.35
C LYS A 198 22.89 0.22 -1.24
N ALA A 199 21.68 -0.34 -1.20
CA ALA A 199 21.28 -1.31 -0.20
C ALA A 199 21.95 -2.66 -0.46
N GLY A 200 22.36 -3.34 0.62
CA GLY A 200 22.83 -4.72 0.53
C GLY A 200 21.70 -5.67 0.13
N ARG A 201 22.06 -6.88 -0.30
CA ARG A 201 21.10 -7.90 -0.75
C ARG A 201 19.93 -8.14 0.22
N PHE A 202 20.21 -8.21 1.53
CA PHE A 202 19.18 -8.48 2.54
C PHE A 202 18.20 -7.32 2.71
N ASP A 203 18.70 -6.09 2.70
CA ASP A 203 17.84 -4.90 2.73
C ASP A 203 16.93 -4.87 1.49
N GLN A 204 17.48 -5.14 0.30
CA GLN A 204 16.73 -5.19 -0.95
C GLN A 204 15.60 -6.25 -0.93
N GLN A 205 15.80 -7.38 -0.24
CA GLN A 205 14.76 -8.40 -0.08
C GLN A 205 13.52 -7.85 0.63
N SER A 206 13.68 -7.11 1.73
CA SER A 206 12.52 -6.48 2.39
C SER A 206 11.97 -5.29 1.58
N MET A 207 12.83 -4.55 0.87
CA MET A 207 12.42 -3.38 0.08
C MET A 207 11.50 -3.72 -1.08
N VAL A 208 11.69 -4.87 -1.75
CA VAL A 208 10.76 -5.28 -2.83
C VAL A 208 9.34 -5.51 -2.30
N CYS A 209 9.19 -6.02 -1.07
CA CYS A 209 7.89 -6.10 -0.39
C CYS A 209 7.37 -4.71 -0.01
N GLY A 210 8.27 -3.83 0.43
CA GLY A 210 8.00 -2.42 0.75
C GLY A 210 7.57 -1.54 -0.43
N GLN A 211 7.42 -2.08 -1.64
CA GLN A 211 6.72 -1.39 -2.73
C GLN A 211 5.21 -1.31 -2.53
N CYS A 212 4.64 -2.26 -1.79
CA CYS A 212 3.20 -2.48 -1.67
C CYS A 212 2.73 -2.58 -0.22
N HIS A 213 3.52 -3.23 0.64
CA HIS A 213 3.19 -3.59 2.01
C HIS A 213 3.57 -2.48 2.99
N VAL A 214 2.91 -1.33 2.81
CA VAL A 214 3.20 -0.06 3.48
C VAL A 214 1.93 0.76 3.71
N GLU A 215 2.02 1.74 4.60
CA GLU A 215 1.08 2.84 4.67
C GLU A 215 1.27 3.83 3.51
N TYR A 216 0.17 4.31 2.96
CA TYR A 216 0.18 5.27 1.84
C TYR A 216 -1.07 6.14 1.81
N TYR A 217 -0.94 7.30 1.18
CA TYR A 217 -2.05 8.17 0.81
C TYR A 217 -1.99 8.59 -0.66
N PHE A 218 -3.01 9.34 -1.09
CA PHE A 218 -3.09 9.88 -2.45
C PHE A 218 -2.77 11.38 -2.47
N GLU A 219 -1.64 11.74 -3.06
CA GLU A 219 -1.13 13.10 -3.13
C GLU A 219 -1.64 13.85 -4.39
N GLY A 220 -1.96 15.13 -4.19
CA GLY A 220 -2.24 16.06 -5.28
C GLY A 220 -3.51 15.76 -6.08
N LYS A 221 -3.67 16.48 -7.20
CA LYS A 221 -4.88 16.37 -8.05
C LYS A 221 -4.99 15.02 -8.76
N ASN A 222 -3.85 14.44 -9.14
CA ASN A 222 -3.78 13.14 -9.81
C ASN A 222 -3.87 11.96 -8.83
N LYS A 223 -3.92 12.21 -7.51
CA LYS A 223 -4.04 11.15 -6.49
C LYS A 223 -2.90 10.13 -6.59
N ALA A 224 -1.67 10.61 -6.80
CA ALA A 224 -0.49 9.76 -6.91
C ALA A 224 -0.21 9.05 -5.57
N VAL A 225 0.26 7.81 -5.62
CA VAL A 225 0.66 7.08 -4.41
C VAL A 225 1.87 7.76 -3.79
N LYS A 226 1.80 8.06 -2.49
CA LYS A 226 2.94 8.52 -1.69
C LYS A 226 2.92 7.86 -0.31
N PHE A 227 4.10 7.45 0.16
CA PHE A 227 4.27 6.94 1.51
C PHE A 227 4.61 8.12 2.43
N PRO A 228 3.95 8.29 3.59
CA PRO A 228 4.09 9.46 4.45
C PRO A 228 5.36 9.40 5.33
N TRP A 229 6.50 9.10 4.72
CA TRP A 229 7.75 8.76 5.42
C TRP A 229 8.75 9.91 5.55
N ASP A 230 8.39 11.11 5.06
CA ASP A 230 9.26 12.30 5.03
C ASP A 230 9.77 12.70 6.44
N GLU A 231 8.99 12.40 7.49
CA GLU A 231 9.36 12.63 8.90
C GLU A 231 9.78 11.33 9.62
N GLY A 232 9.88 10.21 8.90
CA GLY A 232 10.15 8.86 9.40
C GLY A 232 8.88 8.00 9.56
N MET A 233 9.09 6.71 9.85
CA MET A 233 8.04 5.67 9.75
C MET A 233 7.27 5.36 11.05
N LYS A 234 7.49 6.11 12.14
CA LYS A 234 6.74 5.90 13.38
C LYS A 234 5.34 6.51 13.28
N VAL A 235 4.37 5.98 14.03
CA VAL A 235 3.00 6.51 14.05
C VAL A 235 2.93 8.00 14.35
N GLU A 236 3.76 8.49 15.29
CA GLU A 236 3.81 9.90 15.67
C GLU A 236 4.42 10.78 14.57
N ASN A 237 5.38 10.23 13.81
CA ASN A 237 6.03 10.96 12.72
C ASN A 237 5.05 11.15 11.56
N MET A 238 4.33 10.10 11.20
CA MET A 238 3.28 10.14 10.17
C MET A 238 2.08 11.01 10.60
N GLU A 239 1.67 10.94 11.88
CA GLU A 239 0.63 11.81 12.45
C GLU A 239 1.03 13.29 12.28
N LYS A 240 2.25 13.63 12.71
CA LYS A 240 2.82 14.98 12.56
C LYS A 240 2.90 15.40 11.09
N TYR A 241 3.33 14.50 10.21
CA TYR A 241 3.40 14.76 8.77
C TYR A 241 2.02 15.13 8.21
N TYR A 242 1.02 14.29 8.44
CA TYR A 242 -0.33 14.51 7.93
C TYR A 242 -0.99 15.77 8.49
N ASP A 243 -0.76 16.07 9.77
CA ASP A 243 -1.25 17.30 10.39
C ASP A 243 -0.58 18.56 9.82
N ALA A 244 0.73 18.51 9.54
CA ALA A 244 1.48 19.62 8.97
C ALA A 244 0.96 20.02 7.58
N ILE A 245 0.53 19.04 6.78
CA ILE A 245 -0.06 19.27 5.45
C ILE A 245 -1.59 19.41 5.48
N ALA A 246 -2.20 19.39 6.68
CA ALA A 246 -3.64 19.43 6.89
C ALA A 246 -4.42 18.40 6.04
N PHE A 247 -3.84 17.21 5.85
CA PHE A 247 -4.42 16.16 5.02
C PHE A 247 -5.52 15.40 5.75
N SER A 248 -6.54 14.95 5.01
CA SER A 248 -7.55 14.03 5.50
C SER A 248 -8.04 13.16 4.36
N ASP A 249 -8.18 11.87 4.62
CA ASP A 249 -8.69 10.89 3.65
C ASP A 249 -10.19 11.06 3.45
N TRP A 250 -10.93 11.29 4.54
CA TRP A 250 -12.37 11.56 4.52
C TRP A 250 -12.83 12.30 5.76
N THR A 251 -14.07 12.78 5.73
CA THR A 251 -14.78 13.27 6.90
C THR A 251 -15.72 12.19 7.42
N ASN A 252 -15.53 11.71 8.65
CA ASN A 252 -16.36 10.67 9.23
C ASN A 252 -17.84 11.13 9.27
N ALA A 253 -18.74 10.29 8.76
CA ALA A 253 -20.13 10.69 8.51
C ALA A 253 -20.93 10.98 9.79
N LEU A 254 -20.53 10.38 10.93
CA LEU A 254 -21.19 10.55 12.23
C LEU A 254 -20.65 11.79 12.94
N SER A 255 -19.36 11.79 13.24
CA SER A 255 -18.71 12.80 14.08
C SER A 255 -18.26 14.05 13.33
N LYS A 256 -18.26 14.03 11.99
CA LYS A 256 -17.68 15.08 11.13
C LYS A 256 -16.17 15.29 11.32
N THR A 257 -15.49 14.32 11.94
CA THR A 257 -14.04 14.39 12.16
C THR A 257 -13.28 14.27 10.82
N PRO A 258 -12.28 15.12 10.55
CA PRO A 258 -11.34 14.95 9.44
C PRO A 258 -10.37 13.79 9.72
N MET A 259 -10.61 12.63 9.10
CA MET A 259 -9.94 11.37 9.44
C MET A 259 -8.69 11.10 8.60
N LEU A 260 -7.83 10.24 9.15
CA LEU A 260 -6.76 9.52 8.45
C LEU A 260 -7.11 8.03 8.38
N LYS A 261 -6.79 7.38 7.27
CA LYS A 261 -6.88 5.92 7.12
C LYS A 261 -5.47 5.34 7.10
N ALA A 262 -5.24 4.30 7.90
CA ALA A 262 -4.03 3.50 7.79
C ALA A 262 -4.23 2.26 6.89
N GLN A 263 -3.24 1.95 6.05
CA GLN A 263 -3.21 0.78 5.18
C GLN A 263 -1.97 -0.06 5.52
N HIS A 264 -2.19 -1.33 5.86
CA HIS A 264 -1.20 -2.42 5.90
C HIS A 264 0.29 -2.00 6.03
N PRO A 265 0.69 -1.39 7.17
CA PRO A 265 2.04 -0.83 7.37
C PRO A 265 3.07 -1.91 7.74
N GLU A 266 3.17 -2.98 6.95
CA GLU A 266 4.06 -4.10 7.29
C GLU A 266 5.53 -3.69 7.29
N TYR A 267 6.02 -2.91 6.31
CA TYR A 267 7.45 -2.53 6.26
C TYR A 267 7.80 -1.66 7.47
N GLU A 268 6.95 -0.69 7.81
CA GLU A 268 7.15 0.23 8.92
C GLU A 268 7.14 -0.51 10.25
N THR A 269 6.13 -1.38 10.46
CA THR A 269 6.01 -2.14 11.70
C THR A 269 7.07 -3.24 11.82
N TRP A 270 7.40 -3.97 10.75
CA TRP A 270 8.53 -4.90 10.72
C TRP A 270 9.84 -4.20 11.12
N SER A 271 10.11 -3.00 10.58
CA SER A 271 11.33 -2.24 10.90
C SER A 271 11.41 -1.85 12.38
N ALA A 272 10.26 -1.68 13.04
CA ALA A 272 10.16 -1.39 14.46
C ALA A 272 10.31 -2.64 15.34
N GLY A 273 10.02 -3.83 14.82
CA GLY A 273 10.05 -5.09 15.55
C GLY A 273 11.43 -5.73 15.68
N ILE A 274 11.56 -6.72 16.58
CA ILE A 274 12.86 -7.33 16.87
C ILE A 274 13.49 -8.05 15.66
N HIS A 275 12.68 -8.66 14.80
CA HIS A 275 13.16 -9.31 13.58
C HIS A 275 13.75 -8.29 12.60
N GLY A 276 13.05 -7.18 12.33
CA GLY A 276 13.55 -6.13 11.45
C GLY A 276 14.77 -5.39 12.01
N LYS A 277 14.83 -5.16 13.33
CA LYS A 277 16.04 -4.63 14.01
C LYS A 277 17.28 -5.51 13.81
N ASN A 278 17.10 -6.81 13.61
CA ASN A 278 18.16 -7.77 13.32
C ASN A 278 18.28 -8.10 11.83
N ASN A 279 17.57 -7.35 10.97
CA ASN A 279 17.50 -7.55 9.52
C ASN A 279 17.11 -8.98 9.09
N VAL A 280 16.30 -9.68 9.89
CA VAL A 280 15.59 -10.89 9.44
C VAL A 280 14.52 -10.42 8.47
N THR A 281 14.70 -10.74 7.21
CA THR A 281 13.98 -10.12 6.09
C THR A 281 12.59 -10.72 5.93
N CYS A 282 11.72 -10.06 5.16
CA CYS A 282 10.45 -10.63 4.74
C CYS A 282 10.64 -12.01 4.06
N ILE A 283 11.72 -12.15 3.29
CA ILE A 283 12.03 -13.33 2.48
C ILE A 283 12.43 -14.52 3.37
N ASP A 284 13.14 -14.29 4.48
CA ASP A 284 13.56 -15.38 5.37
C ASP A 284 12.37 -16.16 5.95
N CYS A 285 11.24 -15.47 6.15
CA CYS A 285 10.00 -16.06 6.66
C CYS A 285 9.03 -16.48 5.54
N HIS A 286 8.81 -15.62 4.55
CA HIS A 286 7.72 -15.81 3.57
C HIS A 286 8.16 -16.39 2.23
N MET A 287 9.47 -16.43 1.96
CA MET A 287 10.04 -16.96 0.72
C MET A 287 11.31 -17.78 1.02
N PRO A 288 11.20 -18.86 1.82
CA PRO A 288 12.35 -19.63 2.25
C PRO A 288 13.08 -20.26 1.04
N LYS A 289 14.36 -20.58 1.24
CA LYS A 289 15.08 -21.43 0.28
C LYS A 289 14.64 -22.87 0.47
N VAL A 290 14.21 -23.52 -0.60
CA VAL A 290 13.75 -24.92 -0.61
C VAL A 290 14.41 -25.68 -1.75
N GLN A 291 14.33 -27.01 -1.74
CA GLN A 291 14.87 -27.87 -2.79
C GLN A 291 13.75 -28.41 -3.67
N ASN A 292 13.98 -28.44 -4.98
CA ASN A 292 13.10 -29.12 -5.92
C ASN A 292 13.35 -30.65 -5.91
N ALA A 293 12.66 -31.40 -6.78
CA ALA A 293 12.76 -32.87 -6.83
C ALA A 293 14.18 -33.37 -7.19
N GLU A 294 14.97 -32.56 -7.89
CA GLU A 294 16.37 -32.84 -8.25
C GLU A 294 17.38 -32.37 -7.19
N GLY A 295 16.91 -31.83 -6.06
CA GLY A 295 17.77 -31.33 -4.97
C GLY A 295 18.37 -29.94 -5.22
N LYS A 296 17.95 -29.23 -6.28
CA LYS A 296 18.41 -27.86 -6.58
C LYS A 296 17.69 -26.86 -5.67
N LEU A 297 18.48 -25.97 -5.07
CA LEU A 297 17.95 -24.87 -4.26
C LEU A 297 17.29 -23.79 -5.14
N TYR A 298 16.10 -23.35 -4.75
CA TYR A 298 15.41 -22.19 -5.28
C TYR A 298 14.70 -21.42 -4.16
N THR A 299 14.17 -20.25 -4.48
CA THR A 299 13.36 -19.45 -3.53
C THR A 299 11.90 -19.85 -3.71
N ASP A 300 11.24 -20.28 -2.64
CA ASP A 300 9.80 -20.54 -2.68
C ASP A 300 9.04 -19.25 -2.95
N HIS A 301 8.26 -19.19 -4.03
CA HIS A 301 7.43 -18.03 -4.37
C HIS A 301 5.97 -18.20 -3.95
N LYS A 302 5.62 -19.28 -3.23
CA LYS A 302 4.31 -19.43 -2.59
C LYS A 302 4.21 -18.58 -1.32
N ILE A 303 4.29 -17.25 -1.51
CA ILE A 303 4.23 -16.25 -0.43
C ILE A 303 2.95 -16.50 0.37
N GLY A 304 3.09 -16.79 1.66
CA GLY A 304 1.99 -17.25 2.51
C GLY A 304 2.35 -17.28 3.98
N ASN A 305 1.71 -18.15 4.76
CA ASN A 305 1.96 -18.27 6.19
C ASN A 305 3.29 -19.02 6.45
N PRO A 306 4.30 -18.41 7.12
CA PRO A 306 5.59 -19.04 7.38
C PRO A 306 5.51 -20.37 8.15
N PHE A 307 4.45 -20.56 8.95
CA PHE A 307 4.25 -21.81 9.69
C PHE A 307 3.90 -23.01 8.79
N ASP A 308 3.42 -22.78 7.57
CA ASP A 308 3.12 -23.86 6.62
C ASP A 308 4.40 -24.62 6.23
N ASN A 309 5.55 -23.93 6.25
CA ASN A 309 6.88 -24.51 6.02
C ASN A 309 7.85 -24.20 7.17
N PHE A 310 7.42 -24.45 8.42
CA PHE A 310 8.19 -24.17 9.64
C PHE A 310 9.65 -24.65 9.61
N ALA A 311 9.89 -25.83 9.03
CA ALA A 311 11.21 -26.44 8.98
C ALA A 311 12.23 -25.64 8.17
N GLN A 312 11.77 -24.86 7.19
CA GLN A 312 12.63 -24.03 6.33
C GLN A 312 12.51 -22.53 6.61
N THR A 313 11.73 -22.15 7.62
CA THR A 313 11.54 -20.76 8.05
C THR A 313 12.08 -20.59 9.47
N CYS A 314 11.22 -20.72 10.48
CA CYS A 314 11.56 -20.47 11.88
C CYS A 314 12.70 -21.37 12.39
N ALA A 315 12.70 -22.65 12.00
CA ALA A 315 13.66 -23.65 12.49
C ALA A 315 15.12 -23.39 12.02
N ASN A 316 15.33 -22.49 11.05
CA ASN A 316 16.68 -22.07 10.67
C ASN A 316 17.39 -21.25 11.77
N CYS A 317 16.62 -20.60 12.65
CA CYS A 317 17.15 -19.72 13.69
C CYS A 317 16.72 -20.12 15.12
N HIS A 318 15.61 -20.85 15.25
CA HIS A 318 15.02 -21.22 16.53
C HIS A 318 15.14 -22.70 16.83
N THR A 319 15.42 -23.02 18.10
CA THR A 319 15.50 -24.41 18.60
C THR A 319 14.18 -24.90 19.19
N GLN A 320 13.20 -24.01 19.39
CA GLN A 320 11.86 -24.35 19.85
C GLN A 320 11.08 -25.09 18.76
N ASP A 321 10.19 -25.99 19.16
CA ASP A 321 9.31 -26.68 18.23
C ASP A 321 8.22 -25.77 17.63
N LYS A 322 7.56 -26.27 16.58
CA LYS A 322 6.50 -25.55 15.86
C LYS A 322 5.36 -25.14 16.78
N ALA A 323 4.89 -26.04 17.64
CA ALA A 323 3.74 -25.79 18.50
C ALA A 323 4.03 -24.69 19.53
N THR A 324 5.23 -24.68 20.12
CA THR A 324 5.66 -23.66 21.07
C THR A 324 5.66 -22.28 20.44
N LEU A 325 6.25 -22.13 19.24
CA LEU A 325 6.26 -20.82 18.56
C LEU A 325 4.88 -20.41 18.05
N GLN A 326 4.04 -21.34 17.59
CA GLN A 326 2.64 -21.04 17.25
C GLN A 326 1.86 -20.52 18.46
N ASN A 327 2.05 -21.10 19.64
CA ASN A 327 1.39 -20.67 20.87
C ASN A 327 1.82 -19.25 21.28
N VAL A 328 3.12 -18.93 21.19
CA VAL A 328 3.63 -17.57 21.47
C VAL A 328 3.01 -16.55 20.51
N VAL A 329 2.93 -16.86 19.21
CA VAL A 329 2.31 -15.98 18.21
C VAL A 329 0.81 -15.83 18.45
N ALA A 330 0.11 -16.90 18.84
CA ALA A 330 -1.30 -16.88 19.17
C ALA A 330 -1.60 -16.04 20.43
N GLU A 331 -0.76 -16.13 21.46
CA GLU A 331 -0.87 -15.32 22.68
C GLU A 331 -0.77 -13.82 22.36
N ARG A 332 0.21 -13.43 21.54
CA ARG A 332 0.38 -12.04 21.09
C ARG A 332 -0.81 -11.55 20.26
N LYS A 333 -1.33 -12.42 19.39
CA LYS A 333 -2.53 -12.12 18.60
C LYS A 333 -3.74 -11.87 19.50
N GLN A 334 -3.93 -12.70 20.53
CA GLN A 334 -5.01 -12.54 21.48
C GLN A 334 -4.85 -11.26 22.31
N ALA A 335 -3.66 -10.97 22.83
CA ALA A 335 -3.40 -9.75 23.62
C ALA A 335 -3.65 -8.46 22.82
N ILE A 336 -3.23 -8.42 21.55
CA ILE A 336 -3.51 -7.29 20.66
C ILE A 336 -5.00 -7.20 20.35
N ARG A 337 -5.67 -8.32 20.07
CA ARG A 337 -7.12 -8.35 19.82
C ARG A 337 -7.92 -7.82 21.01
N ASP A 338 -7.55 -8.21 22.23
CA ASP A 338 -8.22 -7.75 23.45
C ASP A 338 -8.11 -6.24 23.65
N LEU A 339 -6.94 -5.66 23.36
CA LEU A 339 -6.75 -4.21 23.46
C LEU A 339 -7.36 -3.46 22.27
N LYS A 340 -7.28 -4.01 21.06
CA LYS A 340 -7.91 -3.49 19.83
C LYS A 340 -9.41 -3.25 20.06
N ILE A 341 -10.13 -4.27 20.53
CA ILE A 341 -11.58 -4.19 20.78
C ILE A 341 -11.91 -3.09 21.81
N LYS A 342 -11.12 -2.99 22.89
CA LYS A 342 -11.33 -1.95 23.90
C LYS A 342 -11.19 -0.54 23.33
N VAL A 343 -10.18 -0.31 22.47
CA VAL A 343 -9.98 0.98 21.80
C VAL A 343 -11.12 1.28 20.83
N GLU A 344 -11.55 0.28 20.06
CA GLU A 344 -12.67 0.42 19.11
C GLU A 344 -13.98 0.76 19.81
N ASP A 345 -14.27 0.12 20.93
CA ASP A 345 -15.46 0.43 21.72
C ASP A 345 -15.45 1.90 22.16
N GLN A 346 -14.30 2.42 22.64
CA GLN A 346 -14.18 3.84 22.98
C GLN A 346 -14.39 4.76 21.77
N LEU A 347 -13.83 4.41 20.61
CA LEU A 347 -13.95 5.19 19.37
C LEU A 347 -15.39 5.18 18.82
N VAL A 348 -16.09 4.04 18.89
CA VAL A 348 -17.51 3.93 18.54
C VAL A 348 -18.31 4.90 19.40
N HIS A 349 -18.14 4.87 20.73
CA HIS A 349 -18.80 5.81 21.62
C HIS A 349 -18.45 7.27 21.29
N ALA A 350 -17.17 7.59 21.10
CA ALA A 350 -16.73 8.95 20.79
C ALA A 350 -17.37 9.50 19.50
N HIS A 351 -17.51 8.67 18.46
CA HIS A 351 -18.16 9.10 17.21
C HIS A 351 -19.66 9.37 17.37
N PHE A 352 -20.38 8.54 18.14
CA PHE A 352 -21.81 8.76 18.40
C PHE A 352 -22.06 9.93 19.37
N GLU A 353 -21.23 10.07 20.40
CA GLU A 353 -21.26 11.23 21.30
C GLU A 353 -21.01 12.53 20.54
N ALA A 354 -20.03 12.55 19.63
CA ALA A 354 -19.77 13.69 18.75
C ALA A 354 -20.96 13.99 17.82
N LYS A 355 -21.60 12.96 17.27
CA LYS A 355 -22.83 13.13 16.48
C LYS A 355 -23.93 13.81 17.31
N VAL A 356 -24.15 13.38 18.55
CA VAL A 356 -25.17 13.99 19.43
C VAL A 356 -24.79 15.41 19.82
N ALA A 357 -23.51 15.71 20.06
CA ALA A 357 -23.07 17.07 20.29
C ALA A 357 -23.40 17.99 19.11
N TRP A 358 -23.20 17.53 17.87
CA TRP A 358 -23.63 18.24 16.66
C TRP A 358 -25.14 18.43 16.59
N ASP A 359 -25.92 17.36 16.82
CA ASP A 359 -27.39 17.42 16.81
C ASP A 359 -27.93 18.40 17.88
N ALA A 360 -27.19 18.57 18.99
CA ALA A 360 -27.49 19.51 20.07
C ALA A 360 -26.97 20.95 19.83
N GLY A 361 -26.47 21.25 18.61
CA GLY A 361 -26.04 22.59 18.22
C GLY A 361 -24.65 22.98 18.74
N ALA A 362 -23.74 22.03 18.90
CA ALA A 362 -22.32 22.36 19.08
C ALA A 362 -21.77 23.11 17.86
N THR A 363 -20.85 24.04 18.11
CA THR A 363 -20.19 24.85 17.08
C THR A 363 -18.88 24.19 16.62
N ASP A 364 -18.38 24.58 15.45
CA ASP A 364 -17.07 24.15 14.94
C ASP A 364 -15.94 24.44 15.94
N ALA A 365 -15.99 25.58 16.63
CA ALA A 365 -14.98 25.96 17.61
C ALA A 365 -14.99 25.05 18.85
N GLU A 366 -16.18 24.67 19.33
CA GLU A 366 -16.36 23.72 20.44
C GLU A 366 -15.90 22.31 20.06
N MET A 367 -16.20 21.89 18.82
CA MET A 367 -15.91 20.53 18.36
C MET A 367 -14.45 20.33 17.93
N LYS A 368 -13.77 21.34 17.38
CA LYS A 368 -12.39 21.23 16.88
C LYS A 368 -11.42 20.45 17.79
N PRO A 369 -11.27 20.76 19.09
CA PRO A 369 -10.37 19.98 19.95
C PRO A 369 -10.79 18.52 20.11
N ILE A 370 -12.10 18.24 20.17
CA ILE A 370 -12.64 16.87 20.24
C ILE A 370 -12.33 16.11 18.95
N LEU A 371 -12.57 16.73 17.80
CA LEU A 371 -12.33 16.10 16.50
C LEU A 371 -10.83 15.77 16.32
N ASN A 372 -9.93 16.65 16.77
CA ASN A 372 -8.50 16.37 16.75
C ASN A 372 -8.13 15.14 17.60
N ASP A 373 -8.70 15.03 18.80
CA ASP A 373 -8.45 13.85 19.64
C ASP A 373 -9.03 12.56 19.01
N ILE A 374 -10.23 12.60 18.41
CA ILE A 374 -10.81 11.46 17.68
C ILE A 374 -9.91 11.07 16.50
N ARG A 375 -9.46 12.06 15.71
CA ARG A 375 -8.57 11.85 14.57
C ARG A 375 -7.29 11.13 14.98
N HIS A 376 -6.60 11.61 16.02
CA HIS A 376 -5.35 11.01 16.52
C HIS A 376 -5.58 9.65 17.16
N ALA A 377 -6.65 9.49 17.95
CA ALA A 377 -7.01 8.21 18.54
C ALA A 377 -7.24 7.15 17.46
N GLN A 378 -8.05 7.47 16.44
CA GLN A 378 -8.32 6.52 15.37
C GLN A 378 -7.11 6.30 14.46
N TRP A 379 -6.31 7.31 14.15
CA TRP A 379 -5.07 7.14 13.39
C TRP A 379 -4.14 6.12 14.04
N ARG A 380 -3.88 6.29 15.34
CA ARG A 380 -3.00 5.42 16.11
C ARG A 380 -3.55 4.01 16.24
N TRP A 381 -4.87 3.88 16.44
CA TRP A 381 -5.54 2.58 16.43
C TRP A 381 -5.39 1.91 15.07
N ASP A 382 -5.74 2.59 13.98
CA ASP A 382 -5.80 2.00 12.64
C ASP A 382 -4.41 1.54 12.21
N LEU A 383 -3.36 2.38 12.38
CA LEU A 383 -2.00 1.99 12.03
C LEU A 383 -1.50 0.80 12.88
N ALA A 384 -1.99 0.64 14.12
CA ALA A 384 -1.59 -0.45 15.00
C ALA A 384 -2.13 -1.81 14.56
N ILE A 385 -3.26 -1.84 13.82
CA ILE A 385 -3.97 -3.08 13.50
C ILE A 385 -4.24 -3.28 12.00
N ALA A 386 -3.93 -2.30 11.16
CA ALA A 386 -4.11 -2.39 9.71
C ALA A 386 -3.18 -3.44 9.09
N SER A 387 -2.04 -3.71 9.73
CA SER A 387 -1.22 -4.88 9.41
C SER A 387 -1.75 -6.11 10.13
N HIS A 388 -2.20 -7.10 9.37
CA HIS A 388 -2.68 -8.36 9.94
C HIS A 388 -1.56 -9.19 10.58
N GLY A 389 -0.29 -8.89 10.26
CA GLY A 389 0.89 -9.55 10.79
C GLY A 389 1.50 -8.87 12.04
N ILE A 390 0.92 -7.76 12.53
CA ILE A 390 1.53 -6.96 13.61
C ILE A 390 1.88 -7.77 14.86
N HIS A 391 1.04 -8.76 15.20
CA HIS A 391 1.24 -9.63 16.37
C HIS A 391 2.47 -10.55 16.25
N MET A 392 2.98 -10.75 15.04
CA MET A 392 4.23 -11.46 14.75
C MET A 392 5.38 -10.46 14.54
N HIS A 393 5.16 -9.41 13.74
CA HIS A 393 6.22 -8.53 13.30
C HIS A 393 6.74 -7.61 14.42
N ALA A 394 5.84 -6.94 15.14
CA ALA A 394 6.19 -5.98 16.19
C ALA A 394 5.06 -5.84 17.23
N PRO A 395 4.74 -6.91 17.99
CA PRO A 395 3.59 -6.92 18.89
C PRO A 395 3.69 -5.88 20.00
N GLU A 396 4.90 -5.62 20.51
CA GLU A 396 5.13 -4.56 21.48
C GLU A 396 4.81 -3.17 20.94
N GLU A 397 5.12 -2.90 19.67
CA GLU A 397 4.80 -1.63 19.03
C GLU A 397 3.30 -1.52 18.77
N GLY A 398 2.65 -2.58 18.30
CA GLY A 398 1.18 -2.63 18.17
C GLY A 398 0.46 -2.34 19.50
N LEU A 399 0.91 -2.95 20.60
CA LEU A 399 0.37 -2.68 21.94
C LEU A 399 0.63 -1.23 22.39
N ARG A 400 1.84 -0.70 22.14
CA ARG A 400 2.20 0.69 22.49
C ARG A 400 1.31 1.69 21.75
N MET A 401 1.13 1.49 20.44
CA MET A 401 0.29 2.35 19.59
C MET A 401 -1.16 2.32 20.06
N LEU A 402 -1.73 1.15 20.36
CA LEU A 402 -3.08 1.01 20.94
C LEU A 402 -3.21 1.70 22.31
N GLY A 403 -2.19 1.62 23.16
CA GLY A 403 -2.16 2.37 24.43
C GLY A 403 -2.23 3.89 24.20
N SER A 404 -1.48 4.40 23.23
CA SER A 404 -1.50 5.82 22.85
C SER A 404 -2.80 6.27 22.15
N ALA A 405 -3.50 5.33 21.49
CA ALA A 405 -4.82 5.56 20.92
C ALA A 405 -5.88 5.68 22.03
N MET A 406 -5.80 4.81 23.04
CA MET A 406 -6.69 4.82 24.20
C MET A 406 -6.61 6.14 24.97
N ASP A 407 -5.40 6.69 25.14
CA ASP A 407 -5.18 8.00 25.78
C ASP A 407 -5.96 9.12 25.07
N LYS A 408 -5.84 9.18 23.74
CA LYS A 408 -6.56 10.16 22.92
C LYS A 408 -8.08 9.93 22.88
N ALA A 409 -8.52 8.68 22.90
CA ALA A 409 -9.94 8.36 23.00
C ALA A 409 -10.53 8.81 24.35
N ALA A 410 -9.80 8.63 25.45
CA ALA A 410 -10.19 9.11 26.78
C ALA A 410 -10.30 10.65 26.81
N ASP A 411 -9.34 11.32 26.20
CA ASP A 411 -9.30 12.78 26.02
C ASP A 411 -10.55 13.28 25.27
N ALA A 412 -10.88 12.65 24.14
CA ALA A 412 -12.05 12.97 23.32
C ALA A 412 -13.36 12.81 24.10
N ARG A 413 -13.59 11.63 24.69
CA ARG A 413 -14.85 11.32 25.40
C ARG A 413 -15.05 12.19 26.63
N THR A 414 -13.97 12.52 27.35
CA THR A 414 -14.06 13.42 28.51
C THR A 414 -14.43 14.85 28.07
N LYS A 415 -13.85 15.34 26.96
CA LYS A 415 -14.23 16.64 26.38
C LYS A 415 -15.68 16.63 25.88
N LEU A 416 -16.11 15.54 25.23
CA LEU A 416 -17.48 15.34 24.76
C LEU A 416 -18.49 15.35 25.91
N ALA A 417 -18.26 14.60 26.99
CA ALA A 417 -19.14 14.59 28.15
C ALA A 417 -19.34 15.99 28.74
N ARG A 418 -18.26 16.78 28.86
CA ARG A 418 -18.35 18.19 29.31
C ARG A 418 -19.12 19.06 28.32
N LEU A 419 -18.86 18.93 27.02
CA LEU A 419 -19.58 19.69 25.99
C LEU A 419 -21.06 19.36 25.99
N LEU A 420 -21.43 18.08 25.98
CA LEU A 420 -22.81 17.60 26.05
C LEU A 420 -23.54 18.15 27.30
N ALA A 421 -22.87 18.22 28.44
CA ALA A 421 -23.44 18.82 29.65
C ALA A 421 -23.79 20.31 29.46
N THR A 422 -22.99 21.09 28.72
CA THR A 422 -23.34 22.48 28.38
C THR A 422 -24.57 22.58 27.47
N LYS A 423 -24.90 21.50 26.75
CA LYS A 423 -26.09 21.37 25.91
C LYS A 423 -27.26 20.69 26.65
N GLY A 424 -27.16 20.52 27.97
CA GLY A 424 -28.22 19.93 28.80
C GLY A 424 -28.29 18.40 28.78
N ILE A 425 -27.27 17.71 28.25
CA ILE A 425 -27.23 16.26 28.13
C ILE A 425 -26.21 15.71 29.14
N THR A 426 -26.69 15.03 30.19
CA THR A 426 -25.87 14.49 31.29
C THR A 426 -25.98 12.98 31.48
N HIS A 427 -26.67 12.29 30.56
CA HIS A 427 -26.81 10.83 30.55
C HIS A 427 -25.86 10.23 29.49
N GLU A 428 -25.62 8.93 29.59
CA GLU A 428 -24.85 8.19 28.59
C GLU A 428 -25.57 8.21 27.23
N ILE A 429 -24.82 8.41 26.14
CA ILE A 429 -25.38 8.44 24.79
C ILE A 429 -25.68 7.00 24.33
N PRO A 430 -26.94 6.65 24.06
CA PRO A 430 -27.30 5.31 23.62
C PRO A 430 -26.76 5.04 22.22
N LEU A 431 -26.21 3.84 22.02
CA LEU A 431 -25.75 3.36 20.71
C LEU A 431 -26.89 2.66 19.97
N PRO A 432 -26.97 2.78 18.63
CA PRO A 432 -27.79 1.88 17.84
C PRO A 432 -27.25 0.44 17.92
N ASP A 433 -28.07 -0.53 17.57
CA ASP A 433 -27.64 -1.92 17.47
C ASP A 433 -26.64 -2.08 16.32
N ILE A 434 -25.38 -2.39 16.66
CA ILE A 434 -24.28 -2.66 15.74
C ILE A 434 -23.75 -4.10 15.89
N SER A 435 -24.56 -5.02 16.43
CA SER A 435 -24.15 -6.40 16.73
C SER A 435 -23.76 -7.23 15.50
N THR A 436 -24.14 -6.81 14.30
CA THR A 436 -23.74 -7.44 13.03
C THR A 436 -23.32 -6.37 12.02
N LYS A 437 -22.56 -6.79 11.01
CA LYS A 437 -22.14 -5.94 9.89
C LYS A 437 -23.34 -5.22 9.25
N GLU A 438 -24.41 -5.95 8.96
CA GLU A 438 -25.60 -5.42 8.27
C GLU A 438 -26.28 -4.35 9.10
N LYS A 439 -26.38 -4.57 10.42
CA LYS A 439 -26.97 -3.59 11.33
C LYS A 439 -26.11 -2.34 11.47
N ALA A 440 -24.78 -2.49 11.57
CA ALA A 440 -23.85 -1.37 11.58
C ALA A 440 -23.90 -0.56 10.26
N GLN A 441 -23.95 -1.24 9.11
CA GLN A 441 -24.05 -0.59 7.80
C GLN A 441 -25.36 0.17 7.64
N LYS A 442 -26.47 -0.41 8.11
CA LYS A 442 -27.76 0.26 8.18
C LYS A 442 -27.73 1.47 9.11
N ALA A 443 -27.07 1.37 10.27
CA ALA A 443 -26.96 2.46 11.24
C ALA A 443 -26.24 3.69 10.69
N ILE A 444 -25.32 3.51 9.73
CA ILE A 444 -24.63 4.60 9.03
C ILE A 444 -25.28 4.98 7.68
N GLY A 445 -26.46 4.42 7.36
CA GLY A 445 -27.26 4.80 6.20
C GLY A 445 -26.86 4.16 4.87
N LEU A 446 -26.11 3.06 4.86
CA LEU A 446 -25.75 2.37 3.61
C LEU A 446 -26.91 1.51 3.09
N ASN A 447 -27.29 1.72 1.81
CA ASN A 447 -28.19 0.82 1.09
C ASN A 447 -27.41 -0.35 0.49
N MET A 448 -27.11 -1.35 1.33
CA MET A 448 -26.29 -2.49 0.92
C MET A 448 -26.94 -3.37 -0.15
N GLN A 449 -28.28 -3.43 -0.21
CA GLN A 449 -28.96 -4.16 -1.29
C GLN A 449 -28.66 -3.53 -2.65
N GLN A 450 -28.76 -2.20 -2.75
CA GLN A 450 -28.43 -1.47 -3.97
C GLN A 450 -26.94 -1.58 -4.32
N ILE A 451 -26.05 -1.31 -3.36
CA ILE A 451 -24.59 -1.35 -3.57
C ILE A 451 -24.14 -2.73 -4.10
N ASN A 452 -24.65 -3.81 -3.50
CA ASN A 452 -24.33 -5.16 -3.95
C ASN A 452 -24.92 -5.47 -5.33
N ALA A 453 -26.17 -5.06 -5.61
CA ALA A 453 -26.79 -5.28 -6.91
C ALA A 453 -26.02 -4.59 -8.05
N GLU A 454 -25.64 -3.32 -7.85
CA GLU A 454 -24.83 -2.55 -8.80
C GLU A 454 -23.47 -3.20 -9.04
N LYS A 455 -22.81 -3.68 -7.97
CA LYS A 455 -21.52 -4.37 -8.10
C LYS A 455 -21.65 -5.67 -8.88
N GLN A 456 -22.67 -6.48 -8.58
CA GLN A 456 -22.89 -7.75 -9.27
C GLN A 456 -23.18 -7.54 -10.77
N ASP A 457 -23.92 -6.49 -11.12
CA ASP A 457 -24.13 -6.10 -12.51
C ASP A 457 -22.80 -5.73 -13.19
N PHE A 458 -21.98 -4.89 -12.55
CA PHE A 458 -20.65 -4.52 -13.05
C PHE A 458 -19.74 -5.74 -13.29
N LEU A 459 -19.68 -6.68 -12.33
CA LEU A 459 -18.83 -7.87 -12.45
C LEU A 459 -19.28 -8.80 -13.57
N LYS A 460 -20.59 -8.91 -13.83
CA LYS A 460 -21.13 -9.76 -14.90
C LYS A 460 -21.02 -9.14 -16.29
N THR A 461 -20.92 -7.82 -16.37
CA THR A 461 -20.99 -7.10 -17.65
C THR A 461 -19.66 -6.47 -18.06
N VAL A 462 -19.04 -5.69 -17.19
CA VAL A 462 -17.88 -4.86 -17.53
C VAL A 462 -16.56 -5.64 -17.41
N VAL A 463 -16.40 -6.47 -16.39
CA VAL A 463 -15.14 -7.22 -16.20
C VAL A 463 -14.84 -8.18 -17.37
N PRO A 464 -15.81 -8.96 -17.90
CA PRO A 464 -15.58 -9.76 -19.10
C PRO A 464 -15.19 -8.92 -20.32
N GLN A 465 -15.79 -7.73 -20.49
CA GLN A 465 -15.45 -6.81 -21.57
C GLN A 465 -14.01 -6.30 -21.46
N TRP A 466 -13.55 -6.01 -20.24
CA TRP A 466 -12.16 -5.62 -19.99
C TRP A 466 -11.19 -6.73 -20.37
N GLU A 467 -11.47 -7.98 -19.98
CA GLU A 467 -10.63 -9.12 -20.34
C GLU A 467 -10.63 -9.40 -21.84
N ASP A 468 -11.79 -9.33 -22.51
CA ASP A 468 -11.89 -9.51 -23.95
C ASP A 468 -11.13 -8.42 -24.72
N GLN A 469 -11.18 -7.18 -24.25
CA GLN A 469 -10.39 -6.09 -24.82
C GLN A 469 -8.89 -6.32 -24.60
N ALA A 470 -8.50 -6.74 -23.39
CA ALA A 470 -7.11 -7.05 -23.07
C ALA A 470 -6.54 -8.18 -23.95
N ARG A 471 -7.31 -9.26 -24.16
CA ARG A 471 -6.94 -10.35 -25.07
C ARG A 471 -6.80 -9.87 -26.52
N LYS A 472 -7.74 -9.06 -27.01
CA LYS A 472 -7.69 -8.47 -28.36
C LYS A 472 -6.45 -7.58 -28.56
N ASN A 473 -6.02 -6.90 -27.50
CA ASN A 473 -4.84 -6.05 -27.50
C ASN A 473 -3.53 -6.81 -27.20
N GLY A 474 -3.58 -8.13 -26.97
CA GLY A 474 -2.41 -8.96 -26.67
C GLY A 474 -1.80 -8.72 -25.28
N LEU A 475 -2.56 -8.13 -24.35
CA LEU A 475 -2.14 -7.85 -22.98
C LEU A 475 -2.40 -9.01 -22.02
N LEU A 476 -3.38 -9.86 -22.35
CA LEU A 476 -3.76 -11.05 -21.59
C LEU A 476 -3.75 -12.26 -22.53
N SER A 477 -3.27 -13.40 -22.05
CA SER A 477 -3.33 -14.66 -22.79
C SER A 477 -4.76 -15.07 -23.14
N GLN A 478 -4.91 -15.79 -24.26
CA GLN A 478 -6.22 -16.23 -24.77
C GLN A 478 -6.96 -17.15 -23.81
#